data_AF-A0A6V7IEP2-F1
#
_entry.id   AF-A0A6V7IEP2-F1
#
_cell.length_a   1.000
_cell.length_b   1.000
_cell.length_c   1.000
_cell.angle_alpha   90.00
_cell.angle_beta   90.00
_cell.angle_gamma   90.00
#
_symmetry.space_group_name_H-M   'P 1'
#
loop_
_entity.id
_entity.type
_entity.pdbx_description
1 polymer ?
#
loop_
_entity_poly.entity_id
_entity_poly.type
_entity_poly.pdbx_seq_one_letter_code
_entity_poly.pdbx_strand_id
1 'polypeptide(L)'
;ITQAGIFKIEIEMMTTALKDMQALLPETKICGKCLYSVIGDPSVVVIEDLAPLGYRMACREAGLDLKHCLLALKGLAKFHAASVAAYEK
;
A
#
# COMPACT_ATOMS: atom_id res chain seq x y z
N ILE A 1 8.20 7.37 22.82
CA ILE A 1 7.78 6.61 21.62
C ILE A 1 9.05 6.15 20.93
N THR A 2 9.78 5.29 21.63
CA THR A 2 11.18 4.94 21.36
C THR A 2 11.19 3.64 20.57
N GLN A 3 11.80 3.67 19.37
CA GLN A 3 12.39 2.53 18.65
C GLN A 3 11.67 1.18 18.72
N ALA A 4 10.38 1.12 18.43
CA ALA A 4 9.90 -0.10 17.81
C ALA A 4 10.41 -0.04 16.36
N GLY A 5 11.26 -0.97 15.92
CA GLY A 5 11.76 -1.06 14.53
C GLY A 5 10.66 -1.25 13.46
N ILE A 6 9.41 -0.92 13.78
CA ILE A 6 8.21 -0.92 12.96
C ILE A 6 8.45 -0.16 11.65
N PHE A 7 9.12 0.99 11.72
CA PHE A 7 9.43 1.78 10.53
C PHE A 7 10.30 1.03 9.51
N LYS A 8 11.20 0.14 9.96
CA LYS A 8 12.02 -0.67 9.06
C LYS A 8 11.16 -1.67 8.29
N ILE A 9 10.25 -2.36 8.98
CA ILE A 9 9.33 -3.32 8.36
C ILE A 9 8.42 -2.62 7.35
N GLU A 10 7.89 -1.45 7.71
CA GLU A 10 7.06 -0.63 6.82
C GLU A 10 7.84 -0.19 5.57
N ILE A 11 9.07 0.29 5.74
CA ILE A 11 9.95 0.66 4.62
C ILE A 11 10.24 -0.53 3.71
N GLU A 12 10.60 -1.68 4.29
CA GLU A 12 10.84 -2.90 3.52
C GLU A 12 9.58 -3.31 2.75
N MET A 13 8.42 -3.36 3.40
CA MET A 13 7.14 -3.69 2.76
C MET A 13 6.83 -2.75 1.58
N MET A 14 7.02 -1.44 1.76
CA MET A 14 6.74 -0.43 0.73
C MET A 14 7.73 -0.44 -0.44
N THR A 15 8.97 -0.88 -0.22
CA THR A 15 10.05 -0.85 -1.22
C THR A 15 10.27 -2.18 -1.94
N THR A 16 9.96 -3.31 -1.28
CA THR A 16 10.15 -4.67 -1.82
C THR A 16 8.82 -5.34 -2.08
N ALA A 17 8.10 -5.77 -1.03
CA ALA A 17 6.90 -6.60 -1.16
C ALA A 17 5.85 -6.00 -2.09
N LEU A 18 5.50 -4.72 -1.90
CA LEU A 18 4.51 -4.05 -2.75
C LEU A 18 4.97 -3.89 -4.20
N LYS A 19 6.27 -3.72 -4.42
CA LYS A 19 6.84 -3.61 -5.77
C LYS A 19 6.68 -4.94 -6.51
N ASP A 20 6.97 -6.05 -5.85
CA ASP A 20 6.83 -7.39 -6.42
C ASP A 20 5.36 -7.75 -6.65
N MET A 21 4.49 -7.44 -5.69
CA MET A 21 3.04 -7.61 -5.82
C MET A 21 2.46 -6.78 -6.98
N GLN A 22 2.90 -5.53 -7.15
CA GLN A 22 2.45 -4.66 -8.24
C GLN A 22 2.93 -5.16 -9.60
N ALA A 23 4.11 -5.78 -9.69
CA ALA A 23 4.63 -6.37 -10.93
C ALA A 23 3.81 -7.59 -11.40
N LEU A 24 3.15 -8.30 -10.49
CA LEU A 24 2.25 -9.42 -10.81
C LEU A 24 0.87 -8.96 -11.31
N LEU A 25 0.50 -7.70 -11.06
CA LEU A 25 -0.81 -7.12 -11.40
C LEU A 25 -0.66 -5.82 -12.20
N PRO A 26 -0.10 -5.84 -13.43
CA PRO A 26 0.20 -4.63 -14.19
C PRO A 26 -1.05 -3.78 -14.50
N GLU A 27 -2.20 -4.43 -14.67
CA GLU A 27 -3.48 -3.78 -14.99
C GLU A 27 -4.22 -3.21 -13.77
N THR A 28 -3.69 -3.38 -12.55
CA THR A 28 -4.34 -2.86 -11.34
C THR A 28 -3.33 -2.16 -10.44
N LYS A 29 -3.59 -0.89 -10.12
CA LYS A 29 -2.85 -0.18 -9.09
C LYS A 29 -3.32 -0.62 -7.70
N ILE A 30 -2.51 -1.42 -7.01
CA ILE A 30 -2.82 -1.92 -5.65
C ILE A 30 -2.18 -1.06 -4.55
N CYS A 31 -1.18 -0.26 -4.88
CA CYS A 31 -0.51 0.64 -3.94
C CYS A 31 0.03 1.90 -4.63
N GLY A 32 0.36 2.92 -3.82
CA GLY A 32 1.24 4.01 -4.25
C GLY A 32 2.68 3.52 -4.36
N LYS A 33 3.44 4.10 -5.29
CA LYS A 33 4.88 3.79 -5.41
C LYS A 33 5.65 4.43 -4.26
N CYS A 34 6.57 3.69 -3.65
CA CYS A 34 7.60 4.29 -2.81
C CYS A 34 8.60 5.03 -3.71
N LEU A 35 8.73 6.34 -3.53
CA LEU A 35 9.60 7.22 -4.31
C LEU A 35 10.96 7.40 -3.65
N TYR A 36 10.99 7.41 -2.32
CA TYR A 36 12.21 7.58 -1.52
C TYR A 36 12.01 7.00 -0.12
N SER A 37 13.05 6.42 0.45
CA SER A 37 13.02 5.91 1.82
C SER A 37 14.39 5.99 2.47
N VAL A 38 14.44 6.36 3.75
CA VAL A 38 15.64 6.37 4.59
C VAL A 38 15.31 5.72 5.93
N ILE A 39 16.14 4.77 6.34
CA ILE A 39 16.16 4.23 7.70
C ILE A 39 17.25 4.99 8.47
N GLY A 40 16.84 5.82 9.42
CA GLY A 40 17.73 6.71 10.16
C GLY A 40 16.97 7.49 11.25
N ASP A 41 17.57 8.58 11.71
CA ASP A 41 16.94 9.52 12.65
C ASP A 41 16.85 10.93 12.01
N PRO A 42 15.68 11.33 11.46
CA PRO A 42 14.43 10.57 11.40
C PRO A 42 14.41 9.54 10.26
N SER A 43 13.59 8.49 10.43
CA SER A 43 13.24 7.59 9.34
C SER A 43 12.18 8.25 8.46
N VAL A 44 12.33 8.18 7.13
CA VAL A 44 11.49 8.90 6.17
C VAL A 44 11.05 7.95 5.07
N VAL A 45 9.79 8.06 4.66
CA VAL A 45 9.22 7.45 3.47
C VAL A 45 8.46 8.50 2.68
N VAL A 46 8.73 8.56 1.38
CA VAL A 46 8.02 9.41 0.42
C VAL A 46 7.30 8.50 -0.56
N ILE A 47 5.99 8.68 -0.66
CA ILE A 47 5.09 7.84 -1.47
C ILE A 47 4.42 8.73 -2.52
N GLU A 48 4.12 8.13 -3.67
CA GLU A 48 3.32 8.73 -4.74
C GLU A 48 1.99 9.31 -4.22
N ASP A 49 1.75 10.58 -4.54
CA ASP A 49 0.46 11.21 -4.30
C ASP A 49 -0.61 10.63 -5.24
N LEU A 50 -1.67 10.07 -4.66
CA LEU A 50 -2.78 9.47 -5.40
C LEU A 50 -3.91 10.46 -5.70
N ALA A 51 -3.90 11.66 -5.10
CA ALA A 51 -4.94 12.66 -5.34
C ALA A 51 -5.02 13.12 -6.81
N PRO A 52 -3.89 13.35 -7.53
CA PRO A 52 -3.90 13.64 -8.97
C PRO A 52 -4.47 12.50 -9.81
N LEU A 53 -4.41 11.26 -9.32
CA LEU A 53 -4.99 10.07 -9.97
C LEU A 53 -6.48 9.88 -9.66
N GLY A 54 -7.11 10.82 -8.94
CA GLY A 54 -8.54 10.79 -8.62
C GLY A 54 -8.91 10.01 -7.35
N TYR A 55 -7.94 9.48 -6.60
CA TYR A 55 -8.23 8.81 -5.32
C TYR A 55 -8.66 9.83 -4.28
N ARG A 56 -9.67 9.47 -3.47
CA ARG A 56 -10.21 10.32 -2.41
C ARG A 56 -10.46 9.50 -1.16
N MET A 57 -10.24 10.12 -0.01
CA MET A 57 -10.56 9.52 1.29
C MET A 57 -12.07 9.58 1.52
N ALA A 58 -12.67 8.44 1.85
CA ALA A 58 -14.04 8.39 2.33
C ALA A 58 -14.15 9.00 3.73
N CYS A 59 -15.32 9.55 4.08
CA CYS A 59 -15.58 10.05 5.43
C CYS A 59 -15.62 8.88 6.42
N ARG A 60 -14.64 8.81 7.33
CA ARG A 60 -14.54 7.75 8.35
C ARG A 60 -15.81 7.60 9.20
N GLU A 61 -16.43 8.72 9.58
CA GLU A 61 -17.60 8.72 10.47
C GLU A 61 -18.87 8.28 9.76
N ALA A 62 -18.97 8.51 8.45
CA ALA A 62 -20.09 8.05 7.63
C ALA A 62 -19.98 6.55 7.27
N GLY A 63 -18.80 5.97 7.41
CA GLY A 63 -18.51 4.61 6.95
C GLY A 63 -18.45 4.49 5.43
N LEU A 64 -18.44 3.26 4.93
CA LEU A 64 -18.46 2.95 3.51
C LEU A 64 -19.87 2.51 3.09
N ASP A 65 -20.40 3.09 2.02
CA ASP A 65 -21.58 2.53 1.37
C ASP A 65 -21.24 1.19 0.67
N LEU A 66 -22.27 0.47 0.22
CA LEU A 66 -22.08 -0.83 -0.42
C LEU A 66 -21.14 -0.78 -1.63
N LYS A 67 -21.17 0.27 -2.45
CA LYS A 67 -20.31 0.38 -3.63
C LYS A 67 -18.85 0.52 -3.21
N HIS A 68 -18.58 1.35 -2.21
CA HIS A 68 -17.24 1.52 -1.66
C HIS A 68 -16.74 0.27 -0.94
N CYS A 69 -17.62 -0.45 -0.21
CA CYS A 69 -17.29 -1.75 0.39
C CYS A 69 -16.87 -2.77 -0.66
N LEU A 70 -17.65 -2.91 -1.73
CA LEU A 70 -17.32 -3.84 -2.83
C LEU A 70 -16.00 -3.46 -3.51
N LEU A 71 -15.75 -2.17 -3.71
CA LEU A 71 -14.48 -1.68 -4.25
C LEU A 71 -13.30 -2.04 -3.33
N ALA A 72 -13.43 -1.74 -2.02
CA ALA A 72 -12.40 -2.03 -1.02
C ALA A 72 -12.12 -3.53 -0.92
N LEU A 73 -13.16 -4.37 -0.86
CA LEU A 73 -13.02 -5.83 -0.79
C LEU A 73 -12.36 -6.41 -2.03
N LYS A 74 -12.69 -5.93 -3.24
CA LYS A 74 -12.01 -6.34 -4.47
C LYS A 74 -10.53 -5.93 -4.47
N GLY A 75 -10.22 -4.74 -3.96
CA GLY A 75 -8.84 -4.27 -3.79
C GLY A 75 -8.06 -5.15 -2.82
N LEU A 76 -8.64 -5.45 -1.65
CA LEU A 76 -8.06 -6.33 -0.63
C LEU A 76 -7.87 -7.76 -1.15
N ALA A 77 -8.82 -8.29 -1.92
CA ALA A 77 -8.69 -9.62 -2.52
C ALA A 77 -7.50 -9.70 -3.48
N LYS A 78 -7.32 -8.69 -4.35
CA LYS A 78 -6.16 -8.61 -5.25
C LYS A 78 -4.85 -8.44 -4.49
N PHE A 79 -4.84 -7.58 -3.46
CA PHE A 79 -3.69 -7.38 -2.60
C PHE A 79 -3.25 -8.70 -1.94
N HIS A 80 -4.19 -9.42 -1.33
CA HIS A 80 -3.91 -10.68 -0.64
C HIS A 80 -3.46 -11.79 -1.61
N ALA A 81 -4.11 -11.91 -2.78
CA ALA A 81 -3.70 -12.87 -3.79
C ALA A 81 -2.28 -12.56 -4.33
N ALA A 82 -1.96 -11.28 -4.55
CA ALA A 82 -0.64 -10.86 -5.00
C ALA A 82 0.44 -11.13 -3.96
N SER A 83 0.16 -10.96 -2.65
CA SER A 83 1.15 -11.25 -1.62
C SER A 83 1.50 -12.73 -1.57
N VAL A 84 0.52 -13.62 -1.72
CA VAL A 84 0.77 -15.08 -1.78
C VAL A 84 1.56 -15.42 -3.04
N ALA A 85 1.13 -14.93 -4.21
CA ALA A 85 1.81 -15.19 -5.48
C ALA A 85 3.24 -14.62 -5.55
N ALA A 86 3.53 -13.54 -4.81
CA ALA A 86 4.88 -12.99 -4.69
C ALA A 86 5.77 -13.84 -3.77
N TYR A 87 5.20 -14.45 -2.74
CA TYR A 87 5.94 -15.26 -1.76
C TYR A 87 6.20 -16.71 -2.23
N GLU A 88 5.23 -17.34 -2.89
CA GLU A 88 5.32 -18.74 -3.35
C GLU A 88 6.13 -18.93 -4.65
N LYS A 89 6.76 -17.87 -5.15
CA LYS A 89 7.50 -17.85 -6.41
C LYS A 89 8.88 -18.48 -6.31
#